data_AF-A0A7V6G4P1-F1
#
_entry.id   AF-A0A7V6G4P1-F1
#
_cell.length_a   1.000
_cell.length_b   1.000
_cell.length_c   1.000
_cell.angle_alpha   90.00
_cell.angle_beta   90.00
_cell.angle_gamma   90.00
#
_symmetry.space_group_name_H-M   'P 1'
#
loop_
_entity.id
_entity.type
_entity.pdbx_description
1 polymer ?
#
loop_
_entity_poly.entity_id
_entity_poly.type
_entity_poly.pdbx_seq_one_letter_code
_entity_poly.pdbx_strand_id
1 'polypeptide(L)'
;MKKNNVNFSIFIIGSLFFVFGFVTWLNSVLIPFLQTACELNETQASLVNFAFYISYFVMAIPSSYILKKTGFSNGMALGLVIMAVGSILFVPAAMYRNYLLFLIGLFIQGTGLALLQTAANPYVTILGPIETAARRQSIMGVANKVAGMIGILILSSVVFSGSNELLEQIETTVEPVLKEQLLVQLSRSVIVPYIIMTIVLIALMLFVKAAKLPEIDDEANVSEEDKSDKSIFAYPYLWLGILALFFYVGVEVVAVTYLIPYGDALGIPTEISMHFPIYALIALVIGYLLSILLVPRVLSQRALGIVNLILAIILLLMAWLSSNPYVSIVSVILLSFTHAILWPVIWPLSIQGLGKHTKLGSAFLIMSIAGGGVISIIYAAVAQRHGYQDAYSILLIAYIFMLFFVTIGSKIKKWS
;
A
#
# COMPACT_ATOMS: atom_id res chain seq x y z
N MET A 1 -20.64 21.31 -8.93
CA MET A 1 -19.88 20.80 -10.10
C MET A 1 -20.82 20.05 -11.04
N LYS A 2 -20.72 20.24 -12.37
CA LYS A 2 -21.50 19.44 -13.33
C LYS A 2 -21.09 17.96 -13.21
N LYS A 3 -22.07 17.04 -13.22
CA LYS A 3 -21.91 15.58 -13.01
C LYS A 3 -20.84 14.94 -13.91
N ASN A 4 -20.65 15.46 -15.14
CA ASN A 4 -19.62 15.00 -16.08
C ASN A 4 -18.17 15.30 -15.63
N ASN A 5 -17.93 16.35 -14.83
CA ASN A 5 -16.58 16.67 -14.34
C ASN A 5 -16.13 15.75 -13.19
N VAL A 6 -17.08 15.19 -12.43
CA VAL A 6 -16.77 14.31 -11.29
C VAL A 6 -16.32 12.93 -11.78
N ASN A 7 -17.03 12.34 -12.75
CA ASN A 7 -16.65 11.04 -13.31
C ASN A 7 -15.29 11.09 -14.02
N PHE A 8 -15.01 12.18 -14.75
CA PHE A 8 -13.71 12.39 -15.38
C PHE A 8 -12.58 12.52 -14.35
N SER A 9 -12.80 13.28 -13.26
CA SER A 9 -11.83 13.39 -12.17
C SER A 9 -11.58 12.05 -11.46
N ILE A 10 -12.64 11.25 -11.24
CA ILE A 10 -12.53 9.90 -10.67
C ILE A 10 -11.71 8.98 -11.59
N PHE A 11 -11.92 9.06 -12.90
CA PHE A 11 -11.15 8.26 -13.86
C PHE A 11 -9.66 8.59 -13.79
N ILE A 12 -9.31 9.89 -13.78
CA ILE A 12 -7.91 10.34 -13.69
C ILE A 12 -7.26 9.85 -12.40
N ILE A 13 -7.95 9.96 -11.26
CA ILE A 13 -7.40 9.48 -9.99
C ILE A 13 -7.31 7.95 -10.00
N GLY A 14 -8.25 7.25 -10.64
CA GLY A 14 -8.17 5.81 -10.87
C GLY A 14 -6.88 5.43 -11.61
N SER A 15 -6.51 6.18 -12.65
CA SER A 15 -5.23 5.99 -13.35
C SER A 15 -4.02 6.25 -12.44
N LEU A 16 -4.10 7.21 -11.52
CA LEU A 16 -3.04 7.46 -10.54
C LEU A 16 -2.92 6.33 -9.51
N PHE A 17 -4.05 5.79 -9.04
CA PHE A 17 -4.06 4.64 -8.14
C PHE A 17 -3.58 3.36 -8.82
N PHE A 18 -3.85 3.21 -10.12
CA PHE A 18 -3.29 2.17 -10.94
C PHE A 18 -1.76 2.25 -10.93
N VAL A 19 -1.18 3.42 -11.21
CA VAL A 19 0.29 3.59 -11.22
C VAL A 19 0.89 3.44 -9.83
N PHE A 20 0.23 3.95 -8.81
CA PHE A 20 0.59 3.71 -7.42
C PHE A 20 0.71 2.20 -7.14
N GLY A 21 -0.30 1.42 -7.55
CA GLY A 21 -0.32 -0.03 -7.38
C GLY A 21 0.77 -0.72 -8.17
N PHE A 22 0.90 -0.38 -9.45
CA PHE A 22 1.93 -0.92 -10.32
C PHE A 22 3.33 -0.73 -9.74
N VAL A 23 3.70 0.50 -9.38
CA VAL A 23 5.05 0.81 -8.88
C VAL A 23 5.32 0.20 -7.50
N THR A 24 4.33 0.22 -6.60
CA THR A 24 4.48 -0.34 -5.25
C THR A 24 4.74 -1.83 -5.29
N TRP A 25 3.98 -2.55 -6.13
CA TRP A 25 4.09 -4.01 -6.22
C TRP A 25 5.29 -4.44 -7.06
N LEU A 26 5.67 -3.64 -8.07
CA LEU A 26 6.91 -3.86 -8.81
C LEU A 26 8.13 -3.80 -7.89
N ASN A 27 8.11 -2.93 -6.88
CA ASN A 27 9.18 -2.88 -5.90
C ASN A 27 9.33 -4.20 -5.12
N SER A 28 8.22 -4.86 -4.76
CA SER A 28 8.29 -6.15 -4.03
C SER A 28 9.02 -7.25 -4.82
N VAL A 29 8.96 -7.21 -6.16
CA VAL A 29 9.66 -8.17 -7.03
C VAL A 29 11.12 -7.76 -7.27
N LEU A 30 11.42 -6.46 -7.14
CA LEU A 30 12.76 -5.93 -7.34
C LEU A 30 13.74 -6.37 -6.24
N ILE A 31 13.26 -6.58 -5.02
CA ILE A 31 14.12 -6.96 -3.88
C ILE A 31 14.85 -8.28 -4.11
N PRO A 32 14.18 -9.42 -4.39
CA PRO A 32 14.88 -10.67 -4.68
C PRO A 32 15.77 -10.57 -5.92
N PHE A 33 15.36 -9.78 -6.92
CA PHE A 33 16.22 -9.47 -8.06
C PHE A 33 17.53 -8.78 -7.64
N LEU A 34 17.46 -7.74 -6.81
CA LEU A 34 18.64 -7.02 -6.34
C LEU A 34 19.53 -7.88 -5.44
N GLN A 35 18.92 -8.78 -4.64
CA GLN A 35 19.66 -9.75 -3.83
C GLN A 35 20.58 -10.60 -4.69
N THR A 36 20.07 -11.14 -5.80
CA THR A 36 20.91 -11.96 -6.69
C THR A 36 21.84 -11.09 -7.54
N ALA A 37 21.32 -10.04 -8.19
CA ALA A 37 22.11 -9.23 -9.12
C ALA A 37 23.29 -8.51 -8.45
N CYS A 38 23.14 -8.04 -7.21
CA CYS A 38 24.19 -7.35 -6.46
C CYS A 38 24.88 -8.26 -5.42
N GLU A 39 24.56 -9.57 -5.40
CA GLU A 39 25.09 -10.55 -4.43
C GLU A 39 24.97 -10.05 -2.97
N LEU A 40 23.78 -9.59 -2.60
CA LEU A 40 23.53 -8.96 -1.31
C LEU A 40 23.42 -9.99 -0.20
N ASN A 41 23.98 -9.67 0.97
CA ASN A 41 23.69 -10.41 2.19
C ASN A 41 22.29 -10.07 2.75
N GLU A 42 21.82 -10.85 3.71
CA GLU A 42 20.48 -10.68 4.31
C GLU A 42 20.25 -9.29 4.93
N THR A 43 21.30 -8.69 5.49
CA THR A 43 21.22 -7.34 6.07
C THR A 43 21.02 -6.29 4.97
N GLN A 44 21.79 -6.38 3.89
CA GLN A 44 21.66 -5.50 2.72
C GLN A 44 20.31 -5.66 2.03
N ALA A 45 19.78 -6.88 1.92
CA ALA A 45 18.45 -7.14 1.41
C ALA A 45 17.36 -6.47 2.25
N SER A 46 17.47 -6.57 3.57
CA SER A 46 16.55 -5.94 4.51
C SER A 46 16.59 -4.41 4.43
N LEU A 47 17.77 -3.83 4.16
CA LEU A 47 17.92 -2.39 3.91
C LEU A 47 17.17 -1.91 2.67
N VAL A 48 16.96 -2.75 1.66
CA VAL A 48 16.16 -2.41 0.48
C VAL A 48 14.69 -2.19 0.88
N ASN A 49 14.12 -3.11 1.66
CA ASN A 49 12.79 -2.97 2.26
C ASN A 49 12.71 -1.71 3.12
N PHE A 50 13.69 -1.53 4.01
CA PHE A 50 13.74 -0.39 4.91
C PHE A 50 13.78 0.94 4.14
N ALA A 51 14.65 1.08 3.12
CA ALA A 51 14.78 2.30 2.32
C ALA A 51 13.47 2.70 1.64
N PHE A 52 12.67 1.72 1.19
CA PHE A 52 11.36 2.00 0.62
C PHE A 52 10.34 2.42 1.69
N TYR A 53 10.20 1.67 2.79
CA TYR A 53 9.19 1.99 3.82
C TYR A 53 9.52 3.27 4.60
N ILE A 54 10.80 3.53 4.89
CA ILE A 54 11.23 4.74 5.59
C ILE A 54 10.95 6.00 4.78
N SER A 55 10.95 5.89 3.44
CA SER A 55 10.60 7.02 2.58
C SER A 55 9.16 7.48 2.82
N TYR A 56 8.20 6.57 3.01
CA TYR A 56 6.81 6.93 3.35
C TYR A 56 6.73 7.64 4.69
N PHE A 57 7.47 7.15 5.69
CA PHE A 57 7.44 7.72 7.03
C PHE A 57 8.08 9.12 7.07
N VAL A 58 9.29 9.27 6.51
CA VAL A 58 10.04 10.53 6.59
C VAL A 58 9.49 11.58 5.63
N MET A 59 9.05 11.17 4.42
CA MET A 59 8.67 12.13 3.37
C MET A 59 7.19 12.51 3.38
N ALA A 60 6.33 11.84 4.15
CA ALA A 60 4.92 12.22 4.25
C ALA A 60 4.73 13.63 4.80
N ILE A 61 5.43 14.00 5.89
CA ILE A 61 5.33 15.35 6.47
C ILE A 61 5.84 16.43 5.49
N PRO A 62 7.07 16.32 4.92
CA PRO A 62 7.53 17.20 3.84
C PRO A 62 6.54 17.31 2.69
N SER A 63 5.93 16.19 2.29
CA SER A 63 4.92 16.16 1.24
C SER A 63 3.70 17.01 1.56
N SER A 64 3.25 17.03 2.83
CA SER A 64 2.15 17.92 3.23
C SER A 64 2.49 19.40 3.08
N TYR A 65 3.74 19.80 3.37
CA TYR A 65 4.19 21.18 3.20
C TYR A 65 4.29 21.57 1.73
N ILE A 66 4.75 20.65 0.89
CA ILE A 66 4.73 20.80 -0.57
C ILE A 66 3.29 21.00 -1.05
N LEU A 67 2.35 20.14 -0.62
CA LEU A 67 0.94 20.22 -1.00
C LEU A 67 0.24 21.49 -0.51
N LYS A 68 0.68 22.07 0.62
CA LYS A 68 0.20 23.38 1.06
C LYS A 68 0.56 24.49 0.07
N LYS A 69 1.75 24.42 -0.54
CA LYS A 69 2.22 25.42 -1.52
C LYS A 69 1.75 25.14 -2.94
N THR A 70 1.69 23.89 -3.36
CA THR A 70 1.41 23.50 -4.76
C THR A 70 -0.07 23.22 -5.02
N GLY A 71 -0.87 22.94 -3.99
CA GLY A 71 -2.20 22.36 -4.15
C GLY A 71 -2.14 20.87 -4.50
N PHE A 72 -3.30 20.20 -4.53
CA PHE A 72 -3.40 18.76 -4.78
C PHE A 72 -3.00 18.37 -6.20
N SER A 73 -3.50 19.08 -7.22
CA SER A 73 -3.25 18.72 -8.63
C SER A 73 -1.77 18.83 -8.99
N ASN A 74 -1.14 19.98 -8.71
CA ASN A 74 0.28 20.15 -8.99
C ASN A 74 1.16 19.29 -8.07
N GLY A 75 0.73 19.03 -6.84
CA GLY A 75 1.42 18.13 -5.93
C GLY A 75 1.45 16.69 -6.45
N MET A 76 0.34 16.18 -6.98
CA MET A 76 0.29 14.87 -7.64
C MET A 76 1.23 14.82 -8.87
N ALA A 77 1.20 15.85 -9.71
CA ALA A 77 2.09 15.95 -10.87
C ALA A 77 3.57 15.97 -10.45
N LEU A 78 3.93 16.70 -9.38
CA LEU A 78 5.28 16.72 -8.83
C LEU A 78 5.69 15.34 -8.27
N GLY A 79 4.78 14.63 -7.61
CA GLY A 79 5.01 13.26 -7.15
C GLY A 79 5.42 12.33 -8.30
N LEU A 80 4.70 12.39 -9.43
CA LEU A 80 5.03 11.62 -10.63
C LEU A 80 6.40 11.96 -11.23
N VAL A 81 6.80 13.25 -11.21
CA VAL A 81 8.15 13.65 -11.65
C VAL A 81 9.22 13.07 -10.73
N ILE A 82 9.03 13.17 -9.41
CA ILE A 82 9.98 12.61 -8.44
C ILE A 82 10.10 11.09 -8.64
N MET A 83 8.98 10.39 -8.85
CA MET A 83 9.00 8.96 -9.19
C MET A 83 9.78 8.69 -10.47
N ALA A 84 9.56 9.47 -11.54
CA ALA A 84 10.27 9.30 -12.80
C ALA A 84 11.78 9.54 -12.66
N VAL A 85 12.21 10.50 -11.83
CA VAL A 85 13.63 10.69 -11.49
C VAL A 85 14.19 9.47 -10.78
N GLY A 86 13.46 8.92 -9.82
CA GLY A 86 13.81 7.65 -9.16
C GLY A 86 13.98 6.52 -10.18
N SER A 87 13.00 6.34 -11.07
CA SER A 87 13.01 5.30 -12.11
C SER A 87 14.15 5.47 -13.13
N ILE A 88 14.50 6.69 -13.52
CA ILE A 88 15.66 6.95 -14.40
C ILE A 88 16.96 6.54 -13.70
N LEU A 89 17.08 6.80 -12.39
CA LEU A 89 18.29 6.50 -11.63
C LEU A 89 18.59 4.98 -11.56
N PHE A 90 17.60 4.12 -11.76
CA PHE A 90 17.80 2.68 -11.89
C PHE A 90 18.63 2.30 -13.12
N VAL A 91 18.59 3.09 -14.19
CA VAL A 91 19.35 2.81 -15.41
C VAL A 91 20.86 2.84 -15.15
N PRO A 92 21.47 3.94 -14.67
CA PRO A 92 22.88 3.94 -14.31
C PRO A 92 23.17 2.98 -13.15
N ALA A 93 22.25 2.79 -12.18
CA ALA A 93 22.43 1.82 -11.10
C ALA A 93 22.64 0.40 -11.63
N ALA A 94 21.85 -0.01 -12.63
CA ALA A 94 21.95 -1.30 -13.32
C ALA A 94 23.18 -1.39 -14.22
N MET A 95 23.52 -0.33 -14.96
CA MET A 95 24.70 -0.33 -15.82
C MET A 95 26.00 -0.54 -15.05
N TYR A 96 26.08 0.00 -13.83
CA TYR A 96 27.26 -0.08 -12.97
C TYR A 96 27.12 -1.09 -11.82
N ARG A 97 26.04 -1.87 -11.76
CA ARG A 97 25.72 -2.81 -10.65
C ARG A 97 25.90 -2.17 -9.26
N ASN A 98 25.51 -0.90 -9.11
CA ASN A 98 25.79 -0.11 -7.91
C ASN A 98 24.59 -0.13 -6.96
N TYR A 99 24.75 -0.91 -5.89
CA TYR A 99 23.75 -1.07 -4.82
C TYR A 99 23.28 0.25 -4.19
N LEU A 100 24.19 1.19 -3.91
CA LEU A 100 23.81 2.45 -3.27
C LEU A 100 22.96 3.32 -4.20
N LEU A 101 23.27 3.33 -5.50
CA LEU A 101 22.46 4.02 -6.50
C LEU A 101 21.05 3.41 -6.61
N PHE A 102 20.92 2.08 -6.50
CA PHE A 102 19.61 1.43 -6.41
C PHE A 102 18.83 1.86 -5.18
N LEU A 103 19.46 1.92 -4.00
CA LEU A 103 18.81 2.38 -2.77
C LEU A 103 18.34 3.85 -2.86
N ILE A 104 19.17 4.73 -3.43
CA ILE A 104 18.79 6.14 -3.64
C ILE A 104 17.61 6.23 -4.62
N GLY A 105 17.64 5.45 -5.71
CA GLY A 105 16.52 5.37 -6.67
C GLY A 105 15.23 4.92 -6.00
N LEU A 106 15.29 3.89 -5.15
CA LEU A 106 14.14 3.40 -4.37
C LEU A 106 13.60 4.45 -3.40
N PHE A 107 14.49 5.14 -2.68
CA PHE A 107 14.09 6.18 -1.74
C PHE A 107 13.43 7.37 -2.45
N ILE A 108 13.96 7.79 -3.61
CA ILE A 108 13.37 8.86 -4.44
C ILE A 108 12.01 8.40 -4.98
N GLN A 109 11.90 7.17 -5.49
CA GLN A 109 10.63 6.63 -5.98
C GLN A 109 9.58 6.56 -4.86
N GLY A 110 9.98 6.10 -3.68
CA GLY A 110 9.17 6.09 -2.47
C GLY A 110 8.76 7.48 -1.98
N THR A 111 9.63 8.48 -2.12
CA THR A 111 9.32 9.90 -1.86
C THR A 111 8.20 10.40 -2.77
N GLY A 112 8.29 10.10 -4.07
CA GLY A 112 7.26 10.48 -5.03
C GLY A 112 5.93 9.77 -4.76
N LEU A 113 5.97 8.50 -4.33
CA LEU A 113 4.80 7.75 -3.88
C LEU A 113 4.17 8.35 -2.61
N ALA A 114 4.99 8.74 -1.63
CA ALA A 114 4.52 9.39 -0.41
C ALA A 114 3.80 10.71 -0.73
N LEU A 115 4.36 11.52 -1.62
CA LEU A 115 3.73 12.77 -2.06
C LEU A 115 2.42 12.50 -2.81
N LEU A 116 2.44 11.56 -3.75
CA LEU A 116 1.26 11.19 -4.54
C LEU A 116 0.13 10.66 -3.64
N GLN A 117 0.43 9.77 -2.69
CA GLN A 117 -0.57 9.22 -1.78
C GLN A 117 -1.11 10.25 -0.78
N THR A 118 -0.25 11.13 -0.26
CA THR A 118 -0.66 12.22 0.64
C THR A 118 -1.61 13.19 -0.08
N ALA A 119 -1.55 13.26 -1.41
CA ALA A 119 -2.44 14.08 -2.21
C ALA A 119 -3.69 13.33 -2.70
N ALA A 120 -3.53 12.13 -3.25
CA ALA A 120 -4.58 11.41 -3.96
C ALA A 120 -5.66 10.86 -3.01
N ASN A 121 -5.29 10.27 -1.87
CA ASN A 121 -6.25 9.72 -0.91
C ASN A 121 -7.24 10.77 -0.35
N PRO A 122 -6.79 11.93 0.17
CA PRO A 122 -7.75 12.96 0.61
C PRO A 122 -8.52 13.54 -0.58
N TYR A 123 -7.90 13.71 -1.75
CA TYR A 123 -8.60 14.22 -2.93
C TYR A 123 -9.79 13.32 -3.33
N VAL A 124 -9.62 12.00 -3.34
CA VAL A 124 -10.72 11.04 -3.59
C VAL A 124 -11.83 11.18 -2.58
N THR A 125 -11.47 11.41 -1.32
CA THR A 125 -12.42 11.57 -0.22
C THR A 125 -13.25 12.85 -0.40
N ILE A 126 -12.61 13.98 -0.74
CA ILE A 126 -13.25 15.30 -0.78
C ILE A 126 -13.94 15.61 -2.13
N LEU A 127 -13.58 14.93 -3.22
CA LEU A 127 -14.14 15.16 -4.56
C LEU A 127 -15.67 14.98 -4.67
N GLY A 128 -16.32 14.36 -3.68
CA GLY A 128 -17.76 14.18 -3.65
C GLY A 128 -18.31 14.00 -2.23
N PRO A 129 -19.60 13.64 -2.09
CA PRO A 129 -20.22 13.48 -0.78
C PRO A 129 -19.46 12.48 0.10
N ILE A 130 -19.33 12.78 1.40
CA ILE A 130 -18.59 11.94 2.36
C ILE A 130 -19.22 10.55 2.52
N GLU A 131 -20.54 10.43 2.36
CA GLU A 131 -21.29 9.17 2.45
C GLU A 131 -20.87 8.15 1.39
N THR A 132 -20.34 8.62 0.26
CA THR A 132 -19.87 7.79 -0.86
C THR A 132 -18.34 7.71 -0.92
N ALA A 133 -17.63 8.25 0.07
CA ALA A 133 -16.16 8.28 0.09
C ALA A 133 -15.57 6.87 0.11
N ALA A 134 -16.06 5.98 0.98
CA ALA A 134 -15.61 4.59 1.01
C ALA A 134 -15.81 3.89 -0.35
N ARG A 135 -16.94 4.12 -1.02
CA ARG A 135 -17.18 3.58 -2.37
C ARG A 135 -16.12 4.04 -3.37
N ARG A 136 -15.82 5.35 -3.41
CA ARG A 136 -14.80 5.90 -4.31
C ARG A 136 -13.42 5.32 -3.98
N GLN A 137 -13.07 5.25 -2.70
CA GLN A 137 -11.80 4.68 -2.26
C GLN A 137 -11.69 3.18 -2.59
N SER A 138 -12.79 2.42 -2.53
CA SER A 138 -12.82 1.02 -2.97
C SER A 138 -12.61 0.87 -4.48
N ILE A 139 -13.18 1.76 -5.31
CA ILE A 139 -12.89 1.79 -6.77
C ILE A 139 -11.40 2.01 -7.01
N MET A 140 -10.80 2.95 -6.28
CA MET A 140 -9.36 3.20 -6.33
C MET A 140 -8.54 1.98 -5.87
N GLY A 141 -9.01 1.28 -4.84
CA GLY A 141 -8.42 0.03 -4.35
C GLY A 141 -8.42 -1.09 -5.40
N VAL A 142 -9.52 -1.27 -6.14
CA VAL A 142 -9.56 -2.23 -7.27
C VAL A 142 -8.53 -1.84 -8.32
N ALA A 143 -8.50 -0.58 -8.76
CA ALA A 143 -7.53 -0.11 -9.75
C ALA A 143 -6.08 -0.36 -9.29
N ASN A 144 -5.79 -0.11 -8.02
CA ASN A 144 -4.49 -0.36 -7.41
C ASN A 144 -4.10 -1.83 -7.42
N LYS A 145 -4.96 -2.73 -6.94
CA LYS A 145 -4.63 -4.15 -6.83
C LYS A 145 -4.54 -4.82 -8.21
N VAL A 146 -5.42 -4.46 -9.15
CA VAL A 146 -5.33 -4.91 -10.54
C VAL A 146 -4.02 -4.45 -11.18
N ALA A 147 -3.61 -3.21 -10.96
CA ALA A 147 -2.34 -2.71 -11.46
C ALA A 147 -1.13 -3.41 -10.84
N GLY A 148 -1.19 -3.72 -9.54
CA GLY A 148 -0.15 -4.49 -8.86
C GLY A 148 -0.01 -5.90 -9.44
N MET A 149 -1.14 -6.58 -9.69
CA MET A 149 -1.16 -7.89 -10.36
C MET A 149 -0.56 -7.82 -11.77
N ILE A 150 -0.98 -6.84 -12.57
CA ILE A 150 -0.41 -6.61 -13.92
C ILE A 150 1.09 -6.30 -13.82
N GLY A 151 1.51 -5.50 -12.84
CA GLY A 151 2.91 -5.16 -12.60
C GLY A 151 3.77 -6.38 -12.30
N ILE A 152 3.29 -7.27 -11.41
CA ILE A 152 3.96 -8.55 -11.17
C ILE A 152 4.02 -9.36 -12.46
N LEU A 153 2.92 -9.55 -13.18
CA LEU A 153 2.89 -10.40 -14.38
C LEU A 153 3.78 -9.87 -15.52
N ILE A 154 3.80 -8.54 -15.73
CA ILE A 154 4.65 -7.91 -16.73
C ILE A 154 6.11 -8.04 -16.31
N LEU A 155 6.45 -7.80 -15.03
CA LEU A 155 7.84 -7.94 -14.59
C LEU A 155 8.28 -9.41 -14.61
N SER A 156 7.46 -10.34 -14.14
CA SER A 156 7.69 -11.79 -14.26
C SER A 156 7.88 -12.22 -15.70
N SER A 157 7.14 -11.66 -16.66
CA SER A 157 7.32 -12.01 -18.07
C SER A 157 8.45 -11.24 -18.77
N VAL A 158 8.81 -10.02 -18.38
CA VAL A 158 9.84 -9.22 -19.08
C VAL A 158 11.21 -9.36 -18.40
N VAL A 159 11.24 -9.37 -17.08
CA VAL A 159 12.45 -9.59 -16.27
C VAL A 159 12.72 -11.07 -16.10
N PHE A 160 11.68 -11.92 -15.91
CA PHE A 160 11.87 -13.36 -15.65
C PHE A 160 11.67 -14.32 -16.82
N SER A 161 11.20 -13.88 -17.99
CA SER A 161 11.35 -14.70 -19.20
C SER A 161 12.83 -14.79 -19.56
N GLY A 162 13.42 -15.96 -19.33
CA GLY A 162 14.85 -16.21 -19.49
C GLY A 162 15.69 -15.93 -18.25
N SER A 163 15.19 -15.25 -17.20
CA SER A 163 15.98 -15.06 -15.98
C SER A 163 15.90 -16.21 -15.00
N ASN A 164 14.88 -17.07 -15.01
CA ASN A 164 14.94 -18.27 -14.16
C ASN A 164 16.07 -19.20 -14.61
N GLU A 165 16.24 -19.39 -15.92
CA GLU A 165 17.41 -20.07 -16.49
C GLU A 165 18.71 -19.31 -16.19
N LEU A 166 18.69 -17.97 -16.29
CA LEU A 166 19.87 -17.15 -15.96
C LEU A 166 20.24 -17.21 -14.46
N LEU A 167 19.25 -17.22 -13.56
CA LEU A 167 19.42 -17.32 -12.11
C LEU A 167 19.95 -18.71 -11.75
N GLU A 168 19.40 -19.77 -12.35
CA GLU A 168 19.90 -21.14 -12.21
C GLU A 168 21.34 -21.29 -12.75
N GLN A 169 21.64 -20.66 -13.89
CA GLN A 169 23.01 -20.59 -14.42
C GLN A 169 23.94 -19.83 -13.47
N ILE A 170 23.51 -18.72 -12.86
CA ILE A 170 24.32 -17.96 -11.89
C ILE A 170 24.61 -18.78 -10.64
N GLU A 171 23.63 -19.55 -10.15
CA GLU A 171 23.80 -20.41 -8.97
C GLU A 171 24.72 -21.60 -9.24
N THR A 172 24.69 -22.15 -10.45
CA THR A 172 25.48 -23.33 -10.84
C THR A 172 26.86 -22.99 -11.42
N THR A 173 27.07 -21.74 -11.86
CA THR A 173 28.35 -21.29 -12.45
C THR A 173 29.38 -21.00 -11.37
N VAL A 174 30.42 -21.83 -11.32
CA VAL A 174 31.59 -21.65 -10.42
C VAL A 174 32.66 -20.75 -11.05
N GLU A 175 32.68 -20.62 -12.37
CA GLU A 175 33.67 -19.81 -13.09
C GLU A 175 33.44 -18.30 -12.84
N PRO A 176 34.38 -17.58 -12.21
CA PRO A 176 34.15 -16.19 -11.79
C PRO A 176 33.87 -15.22 -12.94
N VAL A 177 34.50 -15.42 -14.09
CA VAL A 177 34.34 -14.53 -15.25
C VAL A 177 32.96 -14.70 -15.89
N LEU A 178 32.52 -15.94 -16.06
CA LEU A 178 31.20 -16.25 -16.61
C LEU A 178 30.10 -15.79 -15.64
N LYS A 179 30.28 -16.01 -14.33
CA LYS A 179 29.34 -15.55 -13.32
C LYS A 179 29.16 -14.02 -13.34
N GLU A 180 30.25 -13.26 -13.45
CA GLU A 180 30.15 -11.79 -13.54
C GLU A 180 29.42 -11.34 -14.81
N GLN A 181 29.63 -12.01 -15.95
CA GLN A 181 28.89 -11.72 -17.18
C GLN A 181 27.39 -11.96 -17.03
N LEU A 182 27.00 -13.07 -16.40
CA LEU A 182 25.60 -13.40 -16.12
C LEU A 182 24.97 -12.41 -15.14
N LEU A 183 25.69 -11.99 -14.10
CA LEU A 183 25.24 -10.97 -13.15
C LEU A 183 25.04 -9.60 -13.82
N VAL A 184 25.94 -9.21 -14.74
CA VAL A 184 25.79 -7.99 -15.54
C VAL A 184 24.58 -8.10 -16.46
N GLN A 185 24.37 -9.25 -17.10
CA GLN A 185 23.19 -9.50 -17.94
C GLN A 185 21.89 -9.42 -17.12
N LEU A 186 21.87 -10.03 -15.93
CA LEU A 186 20.75 -9.96 -15.01
C LEU A 186 20.50 -8.52 -14.60
N SER A 187 21.52 -7.79 -14.14
CA SER A 187 21.39 -6.39 -13.72
C SER A 187 20.83 -5.51 -14.84
N ARG A 188 21.22 -5.74 -16.10
CA ARG A 188 20.73 -4.96 -17.25
C ARG A 188 19.29 -5.27 -17.64
N SER A 189 18.71 -6.40 -17.23
CA SER A 189 17.34 -6.78 -17.61
C SER A 189 16.29 -5.80 -17.07
N VAL A 190 16.58 -5.09 -15.97
CA VAL A 190 15.66 -4.08 -15.41
C VAL A 190 15.70 -2.73 -16.15
N ILE A 191 16.69 -2.47 -17.00
CA ILE A 191 16.83 -1.17 -17.69
C ILE A 191 15.59 -0.86 -18.53
N VAL A 192 15.16 -1.79 -19.40
CA VAL A 192 14.02 -1.57 -20.29
C VAL A 192 12.71 -1.34 -19.53
N PRO A 193 12.32 -2.19 -18.54
CA PRO A 193 11.17 -1.94 -17.68
C PRO A 193 11.17 -0.55 -17.03
N TYR A 194 12.32 -0.08 -16.53
CA TYR A 194 12.42 1.21 -15.85
C TYR A 194 12.40 2.42 -16.81
N ILE A 195 12.93 2.28 -18.03
CA ILE A 195 12.76 3.29 -19.08
C ILE A 195 11.28 3.40 -19.47
N ILE A 196 10.59 2.27 -19.68
CA ILE A 196 9.15 2.27 -19.99
C ILE A 196 8.37 2.91 -18.84
N MET A 197 8.67 2.55 -17.59
CA MET A 197 8.05 3.14 -16.41
C MET A 197 8.24 4.66 -16.37
N THR A 198 9.46 5.15 -16.62
CA THR A 198 9.77 6.57 -16.69
C THR A 198 8.89 7.28 -17.72
N ILE A 199 8.79 6.74 -18.94
CA ILE A 199 7.96 7.31 -20.01
C ILE A 199 6.49 7.36 -19.60
N VAL A 200 5.98 6.28 -19.01
CA VAL A 200 4.59 6.20 -18.52
C VAL A 200 4.33 7.23 -17.42
N LEU A 201 5.25 7.38 -16.46
CA LEU A 201 5.14 8.36 -15.36
C LEU A 201 5.12 9.80 -15.89
N ILE A 202 5.98 10.12 -16.86
CA ILE A 202 6.01 11.44 -17.51
C ILE A 202 4.70 11.67 -18.30
N ALA A 203 4.24 10.69 -19.08
CA ALA A 203 3.00 10.80 -19.84
C ALA A 203 1.79 11.04 -18.92
N LEU A 204 1.73 10.35 -17.78
CA LEU A 204 0.68 10.55 -16.78
C LEU A 204 0.78 11.89 -16.08
N MET A 205 1.99 12.39 -15.82
CA MET A 205 2.19 13.74 -15.29
C MET A 205 1.60 14.78 -16.24
N LEU A 206 1.89 14.66 -17.55
CA LEU A 206 1.32 15.53 -18.58
C LEU A 206 -0.21 15.39 -18.63
N PHE A 207 -0.73 14.17 -18.51
CA PHE A 207 -2.17 13.91 -18.49
C PHE A 207 -2.86 14.56 -17.28
N VAL A 208 -2.30 14.44 -16.07
CA VAL A 208 -2.82 15.08 -14.85
C VAL A 208 -2.81 16.61 -14.98
N LYS A 209 -1.74 17.19 -15.53
CA LYS A 209 -1.69 18.64 -15.79
C LYS A 209 -2.71 19.09 -16.83
N ALA A 210 -2.85 18.33 -17.92
CA ALA A 210 -3.81 18.62 -18.98
C ALA A 210 -5.27 18.53 -18.50
N ALA A 211 -5.54 17.63 -17.56
CA ALA A 211 -6.87 17.43 -17.00
C ALA A 211 -7.41 18.63 -16.18
N LYS A 212 -6.55 19.57 -15.76
CA LYS A 212 -6.92 20.73 -14.93
C LYS A 212 -7.84 20.35 -13.79
N LEU A 213 -7.39 19.37 -13.00
CA LEU A 213 -8.14 18.88 -11.86
C LEU A 213 -8.53 20.05 -10.95
N PRO A 214 -9.80 20.15 -10.54
CA PRO A 214 -10.29 21.24 -9.72
C PRO A 214 -9.50 21.28 -8.41
N GLU A 215 -8.97 22.45 -8.06
CA GLU A 215 -8.39 22.62 -6.74
C GLU A 215 -9.52 22.55 -5.71
N ILE A 216 -9.32 21.67 -4.74
CA ILE A 216 -10.22 21.50 -3.63
C ILE A 216 -9.76 22.48 -2.55
N ASP A 217 -10.62 23.43 -2.24
CA ASP A 217 -10.45 24.29 -1.07
C ASP A 217 -10.75 23.46 0.19
N ASP A 218 -9.70 23.13 0.93
CA ASP A 218 -9.77 22.37 2.17
C ASP A 218 -10.64 23.08 3.24
N GLU A 219 -10.88 24.39 3.12
CA GLU A 219 -11.64 25.20 4.09
C GLU A 219 -13.14 25.34 3.74
N ALA A 220 -13.52 25.08 2.48
CA ALA A 220 -14.87 25.34 1.98
C ALA A 220 -15.97 24.42 2.55
N ASN A 221 -15.59 23.25 3.08
CA ASN A 221 -16.52 22.24 3.63
C ASN A 221 -16.47 22.13 5.18
N VAL A 222 -15.94 23.15 5.85
CA VAL A 222 -15.74 23.14 7.31
C VAL A 222 -16.83 23.96 8.00
N SER A 223 -17.41 23.41 9.08
CA SER A 223 -18.35 24.15 9.93
C SER A 223 -17.65 25.36 10.57
N GLU A 224 -18.37 26.45 10.86
CA GLU A 224 -17.75 27.63 11.50
C GLU A 224 -17.10 27.31 12.85
N GLU A 225 -17.59 26.28 13.56
CA GLU A 225 -16.99 25.77 14.81
C GLU A 225 -15.62 25.10 14.60
N ASP A 226 -15.39 24.49 13.44
CA ASP A 226 -14.16 23.76 13.10
C ASP A 226 -13.10 24.64 12.41
N LYS A 227 -13.44 25.90 12.06
CA LYS A 227 -12.50 26.93 11.58
C LYS A 227 -11.56 27.48 12.67
N SER A 228 -11.65 26.96 13.89
CA SER A 228 -10.82 27.40 15.02
C SER A 228 -9.31 27.19 14.75
N ASP A 229 -8.47 28.07 15.29
CA ASP A 229 -7.00 28.03 15.17
C ASP A 229 -6.33 26.91 15.99
N LYS A 230 -7.08 25.83 16.27
CA LYS A 230 -6.64 24.71 17.09
C LYS A 230 -5.48 23.98 16.40
N SER A 231 -4.54 23.55 17.23
CA SER A 231 -3.48 22.65 16.81
C SER A 231 -4.05 21.32 16.32
N ILE A 232 -3.34 20.66 15.39
CA ILE A 232 -3.71 19.34 14.87
C ILE A 232 -3.80 18.27 15.98
N PHE A 233 -3.12 18.47 17.11
CA PHE A 233 -3.20 17.60 18.28
C PHE A 233 -4.55 17.66 19.01
N ALA A 234 -5.39 18.67 18.72
CA ALA A 234 -6.70 18.84 19.34
C ALA A 234 -7.80 17.95 18.74
N TYR A 235 -7.49 17.12 17.74
CA TYR A 235 -8.44 16.24 17.04
C TYR A 235 -8.16 14.76 17.40
N PRO A 236 -8.76 14.20 18.47
CA PRO A 236 -8.46 12.83 18.92
C PRO A 236 -8.78 11.77 17.87
N TYR A 237 -9.89 11.94 17.13
CA TYR A 237 -10.27 11.01 16.06
C TYR A 237 -9.18 10.86 14.98
N LEU A 238 -8.37 11.91 14.72
CA LEU A 238 -7.26 11.80 13.79
C LEU A 238 -6.17 10.88 14.34
N TRP A 239 -5.76 11.07 15.60
CA TRP A 239 -4.70 10.27 16.24
C TRP A 239 -5.11 8.81 16.45
N LEU A 240 -6.37 8.59 16.84
CA LEU A 240 -6.94 7.25 16.91
C LEU A 240 -7.04 6.62 15.51
N GLY A 241 -7.34 7.42 14.47
CA GLY A 241 -7.36 6.98 13.08
C GLY A 241 -5.99 6.61 12.52
N ILE A 242 -4.96 7.40 12.86
CA ILE A 242 -3.55 7.11 12.58
C ILE A 242 -3.16 5.76 13.17
N LEU A 243 -3.49 5.53 14.45
CA LEU A 243 -3.21 4.24 15.10
C LEU A 243 -4.04 3.10 14.49
N ALA A 244 -5.29 3.35 14.10
CA ALA A 244 -6.14 2.35 13.46
C ALA A 244 -5.61 1.95 12.07
N LEU A 245 -5.14 2.91 11.27
CA LEU A 245 -4.45 2.61 10.00
C LEU A 245 -3.13 1.89 10.21
N PHE A 246 -2.39 2.21 11.27
CA PHE A 246 -1.14 1.52 11.58
C PHE A 246 -1.40 0.04 11.85
N PHE A 247 -2.40 -0.26 12.67
CA PHE A 247 -2.85 -1.63 12.91
C PHE A 247 -3.40 -2.30 11.66
N TYR A 248 -4.22 -1.59 10.86
CA TYR A 248 -4.76 -2.09 9.61
C TYR A 248 -3.65 -2.55 8.65
N VAL A 249 -2.67 -1.69 8.36
CA VAL A 249 -1.59 -2.04 7.42
C VAL A 249 -0.77 -3.20 7.99
N GLY A 250 -0.56 -3.23 9.31
CA GLY A 250 0.08 -4.35 9.98
C GLY A 250 -0.63 -5.69 9.76
N VAL A 251 -1.94 -5.76 10.00
CA VAL A 251 -2.70 -7.00 9.84
C VAL A 251 -2.83 -7.42 8.36
N GLU A 252 -2.94 -6.47 7.43
CA GLU A 252 -2.99 -6.75 5.98
C GLU A 252 -1.68 -7.37 5.52
N VAL A 253 -0.54 -6.78 5.90
CA VAL A 253 0.78 -7.27 5.47
C VAL A 253 1.06 -8.65 6.08
N VAL A 254 0.77 -8.87 7.36
CA VAL A 254 0.96 -10.20 8.01
C VAL A 254 0.11 -11.27 7.33
N ALA A 255 -1.18 -10.99 7.09
CA ALA A 255 -2.12 -11.96 6.53
C ALA A 255 -1.77 -12.40 5.10
N VAL A 256 -0.96 -11.63 4.37
CA VAL A 256 -0.51 -11.98 3.01
C VAL A 256 0.91 -12.56 3.03
N THR A 257 1.82 -11.93 3.76
CA THR A 257 3.26 -12.27 3.74
C THR A 257 3.53 -13.68 4.25
N TYR A 258 2.80 -14.13 5.26
CA TYR A 258 3.07 -15.40 5.94
C TYR A 258 2.19 -16.56 5.45
N LEU A 259 1.39 -16.39 4.39
CA LEU A 259 0.51 -17.46 3.90
C LEU A 259 1.26 -18.71 3.46
N ILE A 260 2.35 -18.55 2.71
CA ILE A 260 3.18 -19.67 2.23
C ILE A 260 3.84 -20.40 3.40
N PRO A 261 4.68 -19.74 4.23
CA PRO A 261 5.35 -20.43 5.33
C PRO A 261 4.36 -20.97 6.37
N TYR A 262 3.19 -20.35 6.51
CA TYR A 262 2.14 -20.87 7.38
C TYR A 262 1.52 -22.16 6.83
N GLY A 263 1.22 -22.21 5.53
CA GLY A 263 0.76 -23.42 4.85
C GLY A 263 1.74 -24.57 4.99
N ASP A 264 3.03 -24.30 4.79
CA ASP A 264 4.09 -25.31 4.94
C ASP A 264 4.18 -25.79 6.41
N ALA A 265 4.10 -24.89 7.38
CA ALA A 265 4.11 -25.24 8.81
C ALA A 265 2.88 -26.05 9.25
N LEU A 266 1.78 -25.93 8.52
CA LEU A 266 0.56 -26.72 8.70
C LEU A 266 0.63 -28.10 8.02
N GLY A 267 1.73 -28.43 7.34
CA GLY A 267 1.93 -29.68 6.62
C GLY A 267 1.21 -29.73 5.25
N ILE A 268 0.81 -28.58 4.71
CA ILE A 268 0.24 -28.49 3.36
C ILE A 268 1.38 -28.53 2.34
N PRO A 269 1.27 -29.30 1.24
CA PRO A 269 2.28 -29.32 0.20
C PRO A 269 2.61 -27.91 -0.32
N THR A 270 3.90 -27.58 -0.45
CA THR A 270 4.37 -26.25 -0.87
C THR A 270 3.87 -25.86 -2.27
N GLU A 271 3.65 -26.84 -3.16
CA GLU A 271 3.01 -26.65 -4.48
C GLU A 271 1.60 -26.05 -4.37
N ILE A 272 0.90 -26.30 -3.26
CA ILE A 272 -0.41 -25.70 -2.98
C ILE A 272 -0.22 -24.36 -2.27
N SER A 273 0.66 -24.32 -1.27
CA SER A 273 0.93 -23.12 -0.45
C SER A 273 1.35 -21.91 -1.29
N MET A 274 2.13 -22.13 -2.36
CA MET A 274 2.58 -21.06 -3.27
C MET A 274 1.44 -20.31 -3.96
N HIS A 275 0.24 -20.90 -4.04
CA HIS A 275 -0.93 -20.26 -4.65
C HIS A 275 -1.79 -19.46 -3.66
N PHE A 276 -1.57 -19.60 -2.34
CA PHE A 276 -2.37 -18.91 -1.33
C PHE A 276 -2.35 -17.37 -1.43
N PRO A 277 -1.22 -16.71 -1.72
CA PRO A 277 -1.22 -15.25 -1.92
C PRO A 277 -2.13 -14.80 -3.06
N ILE A 278 -2.27 -15.59 -4.13
CA ILE A 278 -3.17 -15.28 -5.24
C ILE A 278 -4.64 -15.40 -4.79
N TYR A 279 -4.97 -16.42 -4.00
CA TYR A 279 -6.33 -16.56 -3.44
C TYR A 279 -6.68 -15.40 -2.50
N ALA A 280 -5.73 -14.96 -1.67
CA ALA A 280 -5.87 -13.79 -0.82
C ALA A 280 -6.11 -12.50 -1.64
N LEU A 281 -5.38 -12.31 -2.73
CA LEU A 281 -5.57 -11.20 -3.66
C LEU A 281 -6.96 -11.23 -4.32
N ILE A 282 -7.42 -12.40 -4.76
CA ILE A 282 -8.77 -12.57 -5.33
C ILE A 282 -9.82 -12.21 -4.28
N ALA A 283 -9.68 -12.73 -3.05
CA ALA A 283 -10.58 -12.43 -1.93
C ALA A 283 -10.64 -10.93 -1.64
N LEU A 284 -9.49 -10.25 -1.64
CA LEU A 284 -9.37 -8.80 -1.47
C LEU A 284 -10.10 -8.03 -2.58
N VAL A 285 -9.93 -8.40 -3.86
CA VAL A 285 -10.63 -7.77 -4.99
C VAL A 285 -12.15 -7.98 -4.88
N ILE A 286 -12.59 -9.18 -4.52
CA ILE A 286 -14.02 -9.47 -4.27
C ILE A 286 -14.56 -8.59 -3.13
N GLY A 287 -13.79 -8.41 -2.05
CA GLY A 287 -14.16 -7.52 -0.95
C GLY A 287 -14.34 -6.06 -1.40
N TYR A 288 -13.44 -5.56 -2.24
CA TYR A 288 -13.59 -4.22 -2.82
C TYR A 288 -14.82 -4.11 -3.73
N LEU A 289 -15.07 -5.09 -4.60
CA LEU A 289 -16.25 -5.10 -5.47
C LEU A 289 -17.54 -5.11 -4.65
N LEU A 290 -17.60 -5.91 -3.59
CA LEU A 290 -18.74 -5.94 -2.68
C LEU A 290 -18.94 -4.58 -1.99
N SER A 291 -17.86 -3.94 -1.54
CA SER A 291 -17.90 -2.59 -0.97
C SER A 291 -18.51 -1.57 -1.94
N ILE A 292 -18.15 -1.66 -3.22
CA ILE A 292 -18.64 -0.75 -4.27
C ILE A 292 -20.16 -0.92 -4.51
N LEU A 293 -20.67 -2.14 -4.37
CA LEU A 293 -22.08 -2.48 -4.55
C LEU A 293 -22.92 -2.10 -3.33
N LEU A 294 -22.42 -2.36 -2.12
CA LEU A 294 -23.14 -2.18 -0.87
C LEU A 294 -23.14 -0.72 -0.38
N VAL A 295 -22.07 0.05 -0.60
CA VAL A 295 -21.97 1.45 -0.13
C VAL A 295 -22.40 2.41 -1.25
N PRO A 296 -23.27 3.41 -0.98
CA PRO A 296 -24.09 3.61 0.22
C PRO A 296 -25.48 2.96 0.12
N ARG A 297 -25.73 2.17 -0.93
CA ARG A 297 -27.09 1.71 -1.30
C ARG A 297 -27.75 0.83 -0.26
N VAL A 298 -26.97 -0.02 0.41
CA VAL A 298 -27.46 -1.04 1.36
C VAL A 298 -26.99 -0.73 2.77
N LEU A 299 -25.72 -0.34 2.93
CA LEU A 299 -25.12 -0.04 4.23
C LEU A 299 -24.36 1.29 4.18
N SER A 300 -24.36 2.01 5.29
CA SER A 300 -23.43 3.12 5.48
C SER A 300 -21.99 2.61 5.57
N GLN A 301 -21.01 3.43 5.18
CA GLN A 301 -19.59 3.07 5.26
C GLN A 301 -19.17 2.61 6.67
N ARG A 302 -19.74 3.22 7.72
CA ARG A 302 -19.48 2.84 9.11
C ARG A 302 -20.09 1.48 9.45
N ALA A 303 -21.35 1.24 9.07
CA ALA A 303 -22.01 -0.04 9.33
C ALA A 303 -21.28 -1.19 8.63
N LEU A 304 -20.87 -0.99 7.37
CA LEU A 304 -20.10 -1.99 6.63
C LEU A 304 -18.72 -2.25 7.29
N GLY A 305 -18.03 -1.22 7.78
CA GLY A 305 -16.78 -1.38 8.51
C GLY A 305 -16.93 -2.18 9.80
N ILE A 306 -18.01 -1.95 10.57
CA ILE A 306 -18.30 -2.70 11.81
C ILE A 306 -18.54 -4.17 11.50
N VAL A 307 -19.42 -4.46 10.52
CA VAL A 307 -19.72 -5.84 10.13
C VAL A 307 -18.45 -6.57 9.65
N ASN A 308 -17.62 -5.92 8.85
CA ASN A 308 -16.36 -6.51 8.38
C ASN A 308 -15.36 -6.75 9.50
N LEU A 309 -15.26 -5.85 10.48
CA LEU A 309 -14.35 -6.05 11.63
C LEU A 309 -14.82 -7.18 12.53
N ILE A 310 -16.13 -7.34 12.74
CA ILE A 310 -16.69 -8.49 13.47
C ILE A 310 -16.37 -9.78 12.71
N LEU A 311 -16.60 -9.81 11.40
CA LEU A 311 -16.24 -10.95 10.55
C LEU A 311 -14.74 -11.25 10.60
N ALA A 312 -13.88 -10.23 10.56
CA ALA A 312 -12.44 -10.38 10.65
C ALA A 312 -12.01 -10.98 12.00
N ILE A 313 -12.63 -10.56 13.10
CA ILE A 313 -12.36 -11.16 14.42
C ILE A 313 -12.78 -12.63 14.43
N ILE A 314 -13.95 -12.97 13.87
CA ILE A 314 -14.41 -14.37 13.80
C ILE A 314 -13.44 -15.21 12.95
N LEU A 315 -13.05 -14.73 11.77
CA LEU A 315 -12.08 -15.40 10.90
C LEU A 315 -10.72 -15.54 11.58
N LEU A 316 -10.26 -14.53 12.32
CA LEU A 316 -9.01 -14.62 13.09
C LEU A 316 -9.10 -15.68 14.19
N LEU A 317 -10.22 -15.73 14.93
CA LEU A 317 -10.43 -16.76 15.96
C LEU A 317 -10.50 -18.15 15.34
N MET A 318 -11.10 -18.31 14.16
CA MET A 318 -11.08 -19.58 13.42
C MET A 318 -9.67 -19.94 12.94
N ALA A 319 -8.88 -18.99 12.46
CA ALA A 319 -7.49 -19.21 12.10
C ALA A 319 -6.65 -19.66 13.32
N TRP A 320 -6.81 -18.97 14.44
CA TRP A 320 -6.02 -19.23 15.64
C TRP A 320 -6.43 -20.53 16.35
N LEU A 321 -7.73 -20.76 16.58
CA LEU A 321 -8.22 -21.82 17.46
C LEU A 321 -8.56 -23.14 16.75
N SER A 322 -8.62 -23.15 15.41
CA SER A 322 -9.00 -24.36 14.66
C SER A 322 -7.88 -25.41 14.68
N SER A 323 -8.24 -26.63 15.04
CA SER A 323 -7.34 -27.80 14.91
C SER A 323 -7.26 -28.32 13.47
N ASN A 324 -8.12 -27.87 12.56
CA ASN A 324 -8.10 -28.27 11.15
C ASN A 324 -7.23 -27.28 10.35
N PRO A 325 -6.11 -27.75 9.74
CA PRO A 325 -5.20 -26.94 8.95
C PRO A 325 -5.88 -26.13 7.84
N TYR A 326 -6.81 -26.75 7.11
CA TYR A 326 -7.51 -26.12 5.99
C TYR A 326 -8.46 -25.03 6.45
N VAL A 327 -9.22 -25.28 7.54
CA VAL A 327 -10.10 -24.24 8.11
C VAL A 327 -9.28 -23.05 8.56
N SER A 328 -8.12 -23.30 9.16
CA SER A 328 -7.26 -22.23 9.64
C SER A 328 -6.70 -21.38 8.50
N ILE A 329 -6.01 -21.99 7.54
CA ILE A 329 -5.39 -21.25 6.42
C ILE A 329 -6.43 -20.55 5.54
N VAL A 330 -7.59 -21.19 5.28
CA VAL A 330 -8.68 -20.57 4.51
C VAL A 330 -9.24 -19.37 5.27
N SER A 331 -9.32 -19.43 6.61
CA SER A 331 -9.75 -18.28 7.41
C SER A 331 -8.78 -17.11 7.26
N VAL A 332 -7.46 -17.35 7.24
CA VAL A 332 -6.46 -16.29 6.97
C VAL A 332 -6.60 -15.73 5.56
N ILE A 333 -6.80 -16.57 4.54
CA ILE A 333 -7.06 -16.13 3.17
C ILE A 333 -8.30 -15.22 3.11
N LEU A 334 -9.38 -15.62 3.79
CA LEU A 334 -10.62 -14.84 3.89
C LEU A 334 -10.49 -13.55 4.70
N LEU A 335 -9.48 -13.42 5.58
CA LEU A 335 -9.19 -12.11 6.21
C LEU A 335 -8.90 -11.04 5.16
N SER A 336 -8.24 -11.40 4.06
CA SER A 336 -7.96 -10.46 2.96
C SER A 336 -9.24 -9.87 2.36
N PHE A 337 -10.33 -10.65 2.29
CA PHE A 337 -11.63 -10.13 1.87
C PHE A 337 -12.14 -9.03 2.83
N THR A 338 -11.98 -9.21 4.14
CA THR A 338 -12.40 -8.20 5.14
C THR A 338 -11.51 -6.96 5.13
N HIS A 339 -10.21 -7.12 4.86
CA HIS A 339 -9.23 -6.03 4.80
C HIS A 339 -9.54 -5.02 3.71
N ALA A 340 -10.09 -5.47 2.58
CA ALA A 340 -10.45 -4.62 1.45
C ALA A 340 -11.26 -3.38 1.85
N ILE A 341 -12.07 -3.49 2.90
CA ILE A 341 -13.03 -2.45 3.29
C ILE A 341 -12.46 -1.52 4.37
N LEU A 342 -11.43 -1.95 5.10
CA LEU A 342 -10.95 -1.24 6.27
C LEU A 342 -10.25 0.08 5.90
N TRP A 343 -9.36 0.10 4.90
CA TRP A 343 -8.76 1.37 4.45
C TRP A 343 -9.81 2.35 3.91
N PRO A 344 -10.72 1.97 2.99
CA PRO A 344 -11.83 2.83 2.55
C PRO A 344 -12.74 3.37 3.65
N VAL A 345 -12.83 2.71 4.81
CA VAL A 345 -13.67 3.16 5.93
C VAL A 345 -12.87 4.00 6.93
N ILE A 346 -11.70 3.53 7.34
CA ILE A 346 -10.87 4.19 8.36
C ILE A 346 -10.37 5.53 7.82
N TRP A 347 -9.91 5.58 6.57
CA TRP A 347 -9.32 6.79 6.00
C TRP A 347 -10.29 7.99 6.00
N PRO A 348 -11.50 7.93 5.41
CA PRO A 348 -12.42 9.06 5.43
C PRO A 348 -12.85 9.46 6.84
N LEU A 349 -13.04 8.49 7.74
CA LEU A 349 -13.39 8.77 9.14
C LEU A 349 -12.28 9.50 9.91
N SER A 350 -11.02 9.32 9.51
CA SER A 350 -9.87 9.93 10.16
C SER A 350 -9.61 11.37 9.73
N ILE A 351 -10.04 11.75 8.52
CA ILE A 351 -9.82 13.09 7.96
C ILE A 351 -11.07 13.97 7.90
N GLN A 352 -12.23 13.44 8.29
CA GLN A 352 -13.49 14.17 8.22
C GLN A 352 -13.48 15.40 9.14
N GLY A 353 -13.61 16.59 8.55
CA GLY A 353 -13.73 17.85 9.31
C GLY A 353 -12.40 18.45 9.79
N LEU A 354 -11.25 18.02 9.23
CA LEU A 354 -9.94 18.59 9.57
C LEU A 354 -9.69 19.99 8.99
N GLY A 355 -10.43 20.39 7.95
CA GLY A 355 -10.26 21.68 7.29
C GLY A 355 -8.83 21.90 6.81
N LYS A 356 -8.22 23.04 7.20
CA LYS A 356 -6.83 23.40 6.89
C LYS A 356 -5.78 22.35 7.29
N HIS A 357 -6.11 21.45 8.22
CA HIS A 357 -5.22 20.38 8.67
C HIS A 357 -5.28 19.13 7.80
N THR A 358 -6.19 19.04 6.82
CA THR A 358 -6.42 17.82 6.01
C THR A 358 -5.15 17.31 5.34
N LYS A 359 -4.34 18.20 4.75
CA LYS A 359 -3.05 17.84 4.12
C LYS A 359 -2.06 17.24 5.12
N LEU A 360 -1.95 17.83 6.32
CA LEU A 360 -1.02 17.37 7.36
C LEU A 360 -1.53 16.09 8.06
N GLY A 361 -2.83 16.01 8.33
CA GLY A 361 -3.46 14.81 8.87
C GLY A 361 -3.33 13.62 7.91
N SER A 362 -3.51 13.86 6.61
CA SER A 362 -3.28 12.84 5.56
C SER A 362 -1.83 12.36 5.56
N ALA A 363 -0.84 13.26 5.75
CA ALA A 363 0.55 12.85 5.86
C ALA A 363 0.78 11.92 7.05
N PHE A 364 0.25 12.24 8.23
CA PHE A 364 0.36 11.34 9.39
C PHE A 364 -0.31 9.98 9.14
N LEU A 365 -1.43 9.93 8.43
CA LEU A 365 -2.07 8.68 8.02
C LEU A 365 -1.20 7.87 7.05
N ILE A 366 -0.46 8.52 6.14
CA ILE A 366 0.52 7.83 5.27
C ILE A 366 1.69 7.29 6.09
N MET A 367 2.15 8.00 7.12
CA MET A 367 3.20 7.49 8.02
C MET A 367 2.79 6.19 8.72
N SER A 368 1.49 6.00 8.97
CA SER A 368 0.96 4.76 9.54
C SER A 368 1.23 3.51 8.71
N ILE A 369 1.57 3.64 7.42
CA ILE A 369 1.98 2.50 6.57
C ILE A 369 3.18 1.75 7.15
N ALA A 370 4.01 2.43 7.97
CA ALA A 370 5.09 1.79 8.73
C ALA A 370 4.61 0.62 9.63
N GLY A 371 3.33 0.58 9.99
CA GLY A 371 2.72 -0.53 10.72
C GLY A 371 2.86 -1.88 10.01
N GLY A 372 2.89 -1.90 8.67
CA GLY A 372 3.15 -3.10 7.89
C GLY A 372 4.49 -3.75 8.23
N GLY A 373 5.55 -2.95 8.40
CA GLY A 373 6.86 -3.46 8.80
C GLY A 373 6.92 -3.83 10.29
N VAL A 374 6.44 -2.94 11.16
CA VAL A 374 6.53 -3.13 12.61
C VAL A 374 5.74 -4.35 13.08
N ILE A 375 4.47 -4.47 12.69
CA ILE A 375 3.60 -5.57 13.11
C ILE A 375 4.08 -6.90 12.51
N SER A 376 4.61 -6.90 11.28
CA SER A 376 5.17 -8.12 10.68
C SER A 376 6.39 -8.63 11.42
N ILE A 377 7.29 -7.75 11.88
CA ILE A 377 8.44 -8.15 12.70
C ILE A 377 7.98 -8.75 14.04
N ILE A 378 6.99 -8.12 14.69
CA ILE A 378 6.43 -8.64 15.95
C ILE A 378 5.80 -10.02 15.71
N TYR A 379 5.03 -10.17 14.63
CA TYR A 379 4.43 -11.45 14.24
C TYR A 379 5.51 -12.52 14.01
N ALA A 380 6.54 -12.21 13.23
CA ALA A 380 7.64 -13.14 12.97
C ALA A 380 8.34 -13.60 14.26
N ALA A 381 8.62 -12.67 15.17
CA ALA A 381 9.28 -12.98 16.44
C ALA A 381 8.45 -13.90 17.34
N VAL A 382 7.12 -13.74 17.33
CA VAL A 382 6.20 -14.63 18.05
C VAL A 382 6.08 -15.97 17.34
N ALA A 383 5.98 -15.97 16.01
CA ALA A 383 5.88 -17.18 15.19
C ALA A 383 7.09 -18.10 15.34
N GLN A 384 8.30 -17.53 15.47
CA GLN A 384 9.52 -18.30 15.73
C GLN A 384 9.50 -19.05 17.07
N ARG A 385 8.79 -18.52 18.09
CA ARG A 385 8.77 -19.09 19.45
C ARG A 385 7.56 -19.98 19.71
N HIS A 386 6.42 -19.63 19.13
CA HIS A 386 5.12 -20.25 19.43
C HIS A 386 4.48 -20.91 18.20
N GLY A 387 5.08 -20.79 17.02
CA GLY A 387 4.50 -21.25 15.76
C GLY A 387 3.62 -20.20 15.09
N TYR A 388 3.46 -20.32 13.78
CA TYR A 388 2.70 -19.36 12.95
C TYR A 388 1.23 -19.24 13.36
N GLN A 389 0.60 -20.35 13.75
CA GLN A 389 -0.82 -20.35 14.14
C GLN A 389 -1.06 -19.49 15.39
N ASP A 390 -0.31 -19.74 16.46
CA ASP A 390 -0.45 -18.99 17.71
C ASP A 390 -0.04 -17.53 17.57
N ALA A 391 0.89 -17.22 16.67
CA ALA A 391 1.27 -15.85 16.38
C ALA A 391 0.12 -14.99 15.84
N TYR A 392 -0.93 -15.57 15.24
CA TYR A 392 -2.10 -14.79 14.80
C TYR A 392 -2.89 -14.19 15.97
N SER A 393 -2.76 -14.73 17.19
CA SER A 393 -3.41 -14.18 18.39
C SER A 393 -3.06 -12.71 18.64
N ILE A 394 -1.84 -12.28 18.28
CA ILE A 394 -1.41 -10.89 18.49
C ILE A 394 -2.21 -9.90 17.65
N LEU A 395 -2.78 -10.34 16.52
CA LEU A 395 -3.57 -9.47 15.65
C LEU A 395 -4.93 -9.15 16.26
N LEU A 396 -5.39 -9.90 17.27
CA LEU A 396 -6.67 -9.70 17.92
C LEU A 396 -6.78 -8.28 18.52
N ILE A 397 -5.70 -7.78 19.14
CA ILE A 397 -5.68 -6.43 19.71
C ILE A 397 -5.84 -5.36 18.62
N ALA A 398 -5.24 -5.60 17.44
CA ALA A 398 -5.33 -4.72 16.29
C ALA A 398 -6.78 -4.63 15.79
N TYR A 399 -7.48 -5.76 15.64
CA TYR A 399 -8.89 -5.76 15.22
C TYR A 399 -9.83 -5.15 16.26
N ILE A 400 -9.62 -5.44 17.55
CA ILE A 400 -10.41 -4.83 18.63
C ILE A 400 -10.23 -3.30 18.61
N PHE A 401 -9.00 -2.82 18.45
CA PHE A 401 -8.73 -1.39 18.36
C PHE A 401 -9.39 -0.76 17.14
N MET A 402 -9.29 -1.38 15.96
CA MET A 402 -9.96 -0.89 14.76
C MET A 402 -11.50 -0.87 14.94
N LEU A 403 -12.08 -1.87 15.60
CA LEU A 403 -13.51 -1.91 15.91
C LEU A 403 -13.91 -0.77 16.85
N PHE A 404 -13.13 -0.54 17.91
CA PHE A 404 -13.28 0.61 18.80
C PHE A 404 -13.23 1.93 18.00
N PHE A 405 -12.25 2.08 17.09
CA PHE A 405 -12.11 3.29 16.30
C PHE A 405 -13.32 3.54 15.40
N VAL A 406 -13.77 2.55 14.63
CA VAL A 406 -14.89 2.70 13.70
C VAL A 406 -16.22 2.97 14.44
N THR A 407 -16.40 2.39 15.63
CA THR A 407 -17.64 2.53 16.42
C THR A 407 -17.70 3.84 17.23
N ILE A 408 -16.66 4.10 18.03
CA ILE A 408 -16.62 5.15 19.04
C ILE A 408 -15.49 6.15 18.76
N GLY A 409 -14.25 5.68 18.53
CA GLY A 409 -13.06 6.53 18.46
C GLY A 409 -13.14 7.63 17.40
N SER A 410 -13.70 7.32 16.24
CA SER A 410 -13.94 8.26 15.14
C SER A 410 -15.00 9.34 15.44
N LYS A 411 -15.70 9.28 16.58
CA LYS A 411 -16.66 10.31 17.04
C LYS A 411 -16.06 11.23 18.10
N ILE A 412 -14.86 10.94 18.62
CA ILE A 412 -14.25 11.69 19.72
C ILE A 412 -13.63 12.98 19.16
N LYS A 413 -14.34 14.11 19.35
CA LYS A 413 -13.93 15.41 18.81
C LYS A 413 -13.00 16.22 19.72
N LYS A 414 -12.90 15.89 21.01
CA LYS A 414 -12.07 16.58 22.01
C LYS A 414 -11.49 15.57 22.99
N TRP A 415 -10.26 15.78 23.43
CA TRP A 415 -9.71 15.04 24.58
C TRP A 415 -10.55 15.43 25.80
N SER A 416 -11.08 14.43 26.51
CA SER A 416 -11.92 14.62 27.70
C SER A 416 -11.17 15.32 28.81
#